data_AF-A0A511XQZ1-F1
#
_entry.id   AF-A0A511XQZ1-F1
#
_cell.length_a   1.000
_cell.length_b   1.000
_cell.length_c   1.000
_cell.angle_alpha   90.00
_cell.angle_beta   90.00
_cell.angle_gamma   90.00
#
_symmetry.space_group_name_H-M   'P 1'
#
loop_
_entity.id
_entity.type
_entity.pdbx_description
1 polymer ?
#
loop_
_entity_poly.entity_id
_entity_poly.type
_entity_poly.pdbx_seq_one_letter_code
_entity_poly.pdbx_strand_id
1 'polypeptide(L)' 'MNAEAVIPSKRNRKVFIPHDQALYKDRNRIERCFNRLKHFRRFATRYDRRTIHFTGFIYLAAAMIWIA' A
#
# COMPACT_ATOMS: atom_id res chain seq x y z
N MET A 1 -2.71 20.56 -0.45
CA MET A 1 -2.11 19.39 0.22
C MET A 1 -0.72 19.20 -0.35
N ASN A 2 0.32 19.56 0.40
CA ASN A 2 1.71 19.40 -0.05
C ASN A 2 2.17 17.99 0.33
N ALA A 3 2.29 17.10 -0.67
CA ALA A 3 2.90 15.79 -0.50
C ALA A 3 4.35 15.84 -0.95
N GLU A 4 5.28 15.44 -0.09
CA GLU A 4 6.70 15.41 -0.40
C GLU A 4 7.11 14.03 -0.92
N ALA A 5 7.83 13.99 -2.04
CA ALA A 5 8.27 12.76 -2.66
C ALA A 5 9.55 12.24 -1.98
N VAL A 6 9.39 11.32 -1.03
CA VAL A 6 10.52 10.64 -0.37
C VAL A 6 10.80 9.32 -1.07
N ILE A 7 11.52 9.36 -2.20
CA ILE A 7 11.85 8.18 -3.01
C ILE A 7 13.36 8.13 -3.23
N PRO A 8 14.04 7.01 -2.93
CA PRO A 8 15.46 6.86 -3.19
C PRO A 8 15.78 6.96 -4.68
N SER A 9 16.90 7.61 -5.00
CA SER A 9 17.48 7.55 -6.33
C SER A 9 17.92 6.12 -6.67
N LYS A 10 17.68 5.69 -7.92
CA LYS A 10 18.25 4.44 -8.44
C LYS A 10 19.78 4.46 -8.33
N ARG A 11 20.39 3.30 -8.06
CA ARG A 11 21.84 3.15 -7.89
C ARG A 11 22.68 3.68 -9.06
N ASN A 12 22.16 3.62 -10.28
CA ASN A 12 22.85 4.04 -11.50
C ASN A 12 22.62 5.52 -11.86
N ARG A 13 21.96 6.30 -10.99
CA ARG A 13 21.67 7.71 -11.28
C ARG A 13 22.92 8.55 -11.04
N LYS A 14 23.29 9.37 -12.04
CA LYS A 14 24.45 10.28 -11.95
C LYS A 14 24.29 11.37 -10.89
N VAL A 15 23.06 11.86 -10.70
CA VAL A 15 22.73 12.89 -9.71
C VAL A 15 21.94 12.23 -8.58
N PHE A 16 22.51 12.25 -7.38
CA PHE A 16 21.87 11.74 -6.17
C PHE A 16 20.73 12.68 -5.73
N ILE A 17 19.59 12.10 -5.37
CA ILE A 17 18.49 12.85 -4.73
C ILE A 17 18.51 12.49 -3.25
N PRO A 18 18.75 13.46 -2.35
CA PRO A 18 18.63 13.22 -0.92
C PRO A 18 17.18 12.88 -0.60
N HIS A 19 17.00 11.86 0.23
CA HIS A 19 15.69 11.44 0.73
C HIS A 19 15.85 10.95 2.17
N ASP A 20 14.79 11.07 2.95
CA ASP A 20 14.74 10.49 4.28
C ASP A 20 14.58 8.96 4.19
N GLN A 21 15.64 8.24 4.57
CA GLN A 21 15.64 6.78 4.57
C GLN A 21 14.72 6.19 5.65
N ALA A 22 14.59 6.85 6.80
CA ALA A 22 13.73 6.37 7.88
C ALA A 22 12.27 6.45 7.43
N LEU A 23 11.88 7.58 6.86
CA LEU A 23 10.52 7.76 6.34
C LEU A 23 10.23 6.84 5.14
N TYR A 24 11.20 6.61 4.25
CA TYR A 24 11.02 5.66 3.16
C TYR A 24 10.79 4.21 3.64
N LYS A 25 11.38 3.80 4.78
CA LYS A 25 11.19 2.45 5.33
C LYS A 25 9.74 2.18 5.75
N ASP A 26 8.98 3.20 6.14
CA ASP A 26 7.59 3.03 6.54
C ASP A 26 6.68 2.57 5.39
N ARG A 27 7.10 2.80 4.14
CA ARG A 27 6.44 2.25 2.94
C ARG A 27 6.23 0.74 3.01
N ASN A 28 7.19 -0.01 3.59
CA ASN A 28 7.09 -1.47 3.73
C ASN A 28 5.90 -1.89 4.61
N ARG A 29 5.48 -1.07 5.58
CA ARG A 29 4.26 -1.35 6.39
C ARG A 29 3.01 -1.32 5.52
N ILE A 30 2.91 -0.32 4.65
CA ILE A 30 1.81 -0.16 3.70
C ILE A 30 1.81 -1.30 2.68
N GLU A 31 2.97 -1.63 2.10
CA GLU A 31 3.10 -2.72 1.14
C GLU A 31 2.72 -4.08 1.74
N ARG A 32 3.13 -4.35 2.99
CA ARG A 32 2.72 -5.57 3.72
C ARG A 32 1.22 -5.59 3.98
N CYS A 33 0.61 -4.46 4.32
CA CYS A 33 -0.85 -4.36 4.47
C CYS A 33 -1.57 -4.73 3.17
N PHE A 34 -1.17 -4.15 2.04
CA PHE A 34 -1.73 -4.51 0.73
C PHE A 34 -1.45 -5.97 0.35
N ASN A 35 -0.30 -6.52 0.70
CA ASN A 35 -0.01 -7.93 0.49
C ASN A 35 -0.98 -8.83 1.26
N ARG A 36 -1.28 -8.48 2.53
CA ARG A 36 -2.29 -9.20 3.32
C ARG A 36 -3.68 -9.08 2.72
N LEU A 37 -4.07 -7.89 2.27
CA LEU A 37 -5.35 -7.68 1.57
C LEU A 37 -5.45 -8.53 0.30
N LYS A 38 -4.35 -8.74 -0.42
CA LYS A 38 -4.31 -9.60 -1.62
C LYS A 38 -4.47 -11.09 -1.34
N HIS A 39 -4.29 -11.56 -0.10
CA HIS A 39 -4.64 -12.96 0.24
C HIS A 39 -6.13 -13.22 0.10
N PHE A 40 -6.96 -12.19 0.26
CA PHE A 40 -8.37 -12.28 -0.02
C PHE A 40 -8.59 -12.25 -1.54
N ARG A 41 -8.90 -13.42 -2.13
CA ARG A 41 -9.13 -13.58 -3.58
C ARG A 41 -10.10 -12.53 -4.14
N ARG A 42 -11.17 -12.21 -3.40
CA ARG A 42 -12.18 -11.21 -3.78
C ARG A 42 -11.59 -9.80 -3.93
N PHE A 43 -10.63 -9.42 -3.09
CA PHE A 43 -9.90 -8.15 -3.23
C PHE A 43 -8.94 -8.20 -4.42
N ALA A 44 -8.16 -9.28 -4.55
CA ALA A 44 -7.14 -9.41 -5.60
C ALA A 44 -7.73 -9.40 -7.02
N THR A 45 -8.84 -10.08 -7.25
CA THR A 45 -9.47 -10.18 -8.58
C THR A 45 -10.46 -9.07 -8.86
N ARG A 46 -10.85 -8.27 -7.84
CA ARG A 46 -11.87 -7.23 -7.94
C ARG A 46 -13.17 -7.73 -8.58
N TYR A 47 -13.68 -8.86 -8.09
CA TYR A 47 -14.92 -9.46 -8.64
C TYR A 47 -16.17 -8.59 -8.42
N ASP A 48 -16.16 -7.70 -7.43
CA ASP A 48 -17.27 -6.80 -7.15
C ASP A 48 -17.46 -5.76 -8.25
N ARG A 49 -18.52 -5.91 -9.06
CA ARG A 49 -18.87 -4.94 -10.11
C ARG A 49 -19.30 -3.58 -9.56
N ARG A 50 -19.90 -3.56 -8.36
CA ARG A 50 -20.40 -2.34 -7.73
C ARG A 50 -19.40 -1.85 -6.68
N THR A 51 -19.09 -0.57 -6.73
CA THR A 51 -18.14 0.09 -5.81
C THR A 51 -18.53 -0.11 -4.35
N ILE A 52 -19.82 -0.04 -4.02
CA ILE A 52 -20.31 -0.21 -2.64
C ILE A 52 -19.99 -1.59 -2.04
N HIS A 53 -20.04 -2.65 -2.85
CA HIS A 53 -19.74 -4.01 -2.38
C HIS A 53 -18.24 -4.19 -2.21
N PHE A 54 -17.46 -3.62 -3.13
CA PHE A 54 -16.00 -3.61 -3.02
C PHE A 54 -15.52 -2.84 -1.79
N THR A 55 -16.07 -1.65 -1.51
CA THR A 55 -15.71 -0.86 -0.32
C THR A 55 -16.12 -1.56 0.96
N GLY A 56 -17.32 -2.16 1.00
CA GLY A 56 -17.77 -2.96 2.15
C GLY A 56 -16.83 -4.14 2.42
N PHE A 57 -16.39 -4.83 1.36
CA PHE A 57 -15.41 -5.92 1.48
C PHE A 57 -14.05 -5.43 1.98
N ILE A 58 -13.58 -4.27 1.51
CA ILE A 58 -12.31 -3.67 1.99
C ILE A 58 -12.38 -3.43 3.50
N TYR A 59 -13.47 -2.85 4.01
CA TYR A 59 -13.61 -2.60 5.45
C TYR A 59 -13.61 -3.90 6.25
N LEU A 60 -14.32 -4.93 5.78
CA LEU A 60 -14.32 -6.24 6.42
C LEU A 60 -12.91 -6.87 6.44
N ALA A 61 -12.22 -6.88 5.29
CA ALA A 61 -10.88 -7.45 5.18
C ALA A 61 -9.87 -6.68 6.05
N ALA A 62 -9.97 -5.35 6.10
CA ALA A 62 -9.14 -4.51 6.96
C ALA A 62 -9.39 -4.80 8.45
N ALA A 63 -10.66 -4.94 8.87
CA ALA A 63 -11.00 -5.32 10.24
C ALA A 63 -10.46 -6.71 10.62
N MET A 64 -10.54 -7.68 9.70
CA MET A 64 -9.95 -9.00 9.93
C MET A 64 -8.43 -8.95 10.08
N ILE A 65 -7.73 -8.18 9.24
CA ILE A 65 -6.26 -8.00 9.35
C ILE A 65 -5.88 -7.28 10.65
N TRP A 66 -6.75 -6.40 11.16
CA TRP A 66 -6.51 -5.68 12.40
C TRP A 66 -6.64 -6.56 13.65
N ILE A 67 -7.60 -7.49 13.64
CA ILE A 67 -7.86 -8.40 14.77
C ILE A 67 -6.89 -9.60 14.77
N ALA A 68 -6.38 -9.99 13.60
CA ALA A 68 -5.45 -11.11 13.43
C ALA A 68 -4.01 -10.79 13.86
#